data_AF-A0A6L5YM20-F1
#
_entry.id   AF-A0A6L5YM20-F1
#
_cell.length_a   1.000
_cell.length_b   1.000
_cell.length_c   1.000
_cell.angle_alpha   90.00
_cell.angle_beta   90.00
_cell.angle_gamma   90.00
#
_symmetry.space_group_name_H-M   'P 1'
#
loop_
_entity.id
_entity.type
_entity.pdbx_description
1 polymer ?
#
loop_
_entity_poly.entity_id
_entity_poly.type
_entity_poly.pdbx_seq_one_letter_code
_entity_poly.pdbx_strand_id
1 'polypeptide(L)'
;MLMAKTKNPGIREAIETMKEFGLLERMRIRMFYKNLARMDRITEDEFVRNEGIAEGITQGTANSLIEVLAKFGEVPDGILQKVQSQKNLEILQDWFKKAIKAESLEEWVKSIKELTQEQTNK
;
A
#
# COMPACT_ATOMS: atom_id res chain seq x y z
N MET A 1 43.58 -21.45 22.36
CA MET A 1 42.33 -22.24 22.51
C MET A 1 42.53 -23.21 23.68
N LEU A 2 41.97 -22.92 24.85
CA LEU A 2 42.19 -23.74 26.07
C LEU A 2 41.35 -25.02 25.98
N MET A 3 41.97 -26.13 25.56
CA MET A 3 41.41 -27.46 25.78
C MET A 3 41.56 -27.81 27.26
N ALA A 4 40.56 -27.46 28.07
CA ALA A 4 40.49 -27.94 29.44
C ALA A 4 40.27 -29.46 29.42
N LYS A 5 41.36 -30.24 29.46
CA LYS A 5 41.35 -31.70 29.60
C LYS A 5 40.96 -32.07 31.04
N THR A 6 39.72 -31.80 31.43
CA THR A 6 39.17 -32.30 32.69
C THR A 6 38.83 -33.79 32.55
N LYS A 7 39.29 -34.59 33.53
CA LYS A 7 38.96 -36.02 33.64
C LYS A 7 37.64 -36.25 34.38
N ASN A 8 37.03 -35.20 34.95
CA ASN A 8 35.75 -35.32 35.67
C ASN A 8 34.59 -35.39 34.65
N PRO A 9 33.84 -36.51 34.60
CA PRO A 9 32.80 -36.74 33.59
C PRO A 9 31.65 -35.73 33.67
N GLY A 10 31.20 -35.33 34.87
CA GLY A 10 30.10 -34.36 35.02
C GLY A 10 30.48 -32.95 34.56
N ILE A 11 31.72 -32.53 34.78
CA ILE A 11 32.21 -31.22 34.28
C ILE A 11 32.34 -31.24 32.75
N ARG A 12 32.73 -32.38 32.17
CA ARG A 12 32.81 -32.53 30.71
C ARG A 12 31.43 -32.46 30.06
N GLU A 13 30.47 -33.20 30.61
CA GLU A 13 29.08 -33.22 30.14
C GLU A 13 28.45 -31.82 30.23
N ALA A 14 28.67 -31.09 31.33
CA ALA A 14 28.22 -29.71 31.46
C ALA A 14 28.86 -28.77 30.42
N ILE A 15 30.16 -28.94 30.10
CA ILE A 15 30.84 -28.14 29.06
C ILE A 15 30.32 -28.46 27.66
N GLU A 16 30.08 -29.73 27.34
CA GLU A 16 29.52 -30.16 26.05
C GLU A 16 28.08 -29.65 25.90
N THR A 17 27.27 -29.84 26.93
CA THR A 17 25.91 -29.31 27.03
C THR A 17 25.88 -27.78 26.87
N MET A 18 26.78 -27.04 27.54
CA MET A 18 26.90 -25.58 27.38
C MET A 18 27.36 -25.16 25.97
N LYS A 19 28.17 -25.96 25.28
CA LYS A 19 28.54 -25.71 23.87
C LYS A 19 27.37 -25.95 22.94
N GLU A 20 26.60 -27.01 23.17
CA GLU A 20 25.36 -27.30 22.43
C GLU A 20 24.32 -26.21 22.66
N PHE A 21 24.09 -25.80 23.92
CA PHE A 21 23.24 -24.65 24.24
C PHE A 21 23.74 -23.36 23.58
N GLY A 22 25.04 -23.10 23.56
CA GLY A 22 25.61 -21.94 22.86
C GLY A 22 25.48 -21.99 21.34
N LEU A 23 25.42 -23.18 20.74
CA LEU A 23 25.13 -23.37 19.31
C LEU A 23 23.64 -23.23 19.02
N LEU A 24 22.77 -23.83 19.84
CA LEU A 24 21.32 -23.73 19.74
C LEU A 24 20.84 -22.29 19.96
N GLU A 25 21.43 -21.56 20.90
CA GLU A 25 21.09 -20.17 21.18
C GLU A 25 21.54 -19.24 20.06
N ARG A 26 22.76 -19.40 19.54
CA ARG A 26 23.21 -18.66 18.34
C ARG A 26 22.37 -18.98 17.11
N MET A 27 21.94 -20.23 16.95
CA MET A 27 21.03 -20.62 15.87
C MET A 27 19.65 -19.97 16.04
N ARG A 28 19.10 -19.93 17.26
CA ARG A 28 17.84 -19.27 17.59
C ARG A 28 17.90 -17.78 17.29
N ILE A 29 18.95 -17.10 17.75
CA ILE A 29 19.17 -15.67 17.49
C ILE A 29 19.29 -15.41 15.98
N ARG A 30 20.09 -16.21 15.26
CA ARG A 30 20.21 -16.11 13.79
C ARG A 30 18.87 -16.32 13.08
N MET A 31 18.09 -17.31 13.52
CA MET A 31 16.79 -17.63 12.93
C MET A 31 15.77 -16.52 13.21
N PHE A 32 15.79 -15.94 14.41
CA PHE A 32 14.99 -14.78 14.78
C PHE A 32 15.27 -13.59 13.85
N TYR A 33 16.54 -13.21 13.67
CA TYR A 33 16.89 -12.10 12.75
C TYR A 33 16.52 -12.39 11.29
N LYS A 34 16.70 -13.63 10.82
CA LYS A 34 16.25 -14.03 9.48
C LYS A 34 14.74 -13.92 9.32
N ASN A 35 13.99 -14.31 10.34
CA ASN A 35 12.54 -14.21 10.34
C ASN A 35 12.07 -12.75 10.40
N LEU A 36 12.73 -11.91 11.20
CA LEU A 36 12.43 -10.47 11.25
C LEU A 36 12.63 -9.83 9.89
N ALA A 37 13.80 -10.02 9.26
CA ALA A 37 14.07 -9.50 7.91
C ALA A 37 13.16 -10.09 6.81
N ARG A 38 12.54 -11.26 7.05
CA ARG A 38 11.52 -11.82 6.16
C ARG A 38 10.18 -11.13 6.37
N MET A 39 9.80 -10.86 7.62
CA MET A 39 8.56 -10.13 7.93
C MET A 39 8.65 -8.69 7.43
N ASP A 40 9.77 -8.00 7.62
CA ASP A 40 9.97 -6.64 7.13
C ASP A 40 9.74 -6.57 5.61
N ARG A 41 10.32 -7.53 4.86
CA ARG A 41 10.09 -7.64 3.41
C ARG A 41 8.64 -7.94 3.04
N ILE A 42 7.97 -8.84 3.77
CA ILE A 42 6.55 -9.13 3.52
C ILE A 42 5.71 -7.87 3.75
N THR A 43 6.01 -7.11 4.81
CA THR A 43 5.31 -5.86 5.11
C THR A 43 5.58 -4.80 4.04
N GLU A 44 6.80 -4.67 3.56
CA GLU A 44 7.14 -3.79 2.42
C GLU A 44 6.40 -4.21 1.14
N ASP A 45 6.42 -5.50 0.81
CA ASP A 45 5.73 -6.05 -0.37
C ASP A 45 4.20 -5.83 -0.28
N GLU A 46 3.61 -6.04 0.89
CA GLU A 46 2.20 -5.77 1.15
C GLU A 46 1.86 -4.28 1.03
N PHE A 47 2.71 -3.41 1.57
CA PHE A 47 2.55 -1.96 1.45
C PHE A 47 2.57 -1.53 -0.03
N VAL A 48 3.60 -1.94 -0.78
CA VAL A 48 3.74 -1.64 -2.21
C VAL A 48 2.55 -2.17 -3.01
N ARG A 49 2.09 -3.39 -2.71
CA ARG A 49 0.91 -3.97 -3.35
C ARG A 49 -0.35 -3.17 -3.05
N ASN A 50 -0.56 -2.76 -1.80
CA ASN A 50 -1.74 -2.01 -1.41
C ASN A 50 -1.76 -0.61 -2.04
N GLU A 51 -0.63 0.08 -2.06
CA GLU A 51 -0.48 1.36 -2.77
C GLU A 51 -0.77 1.19 -4.27
N GLY A 52 -0.21 0.17 -4.92
CA GLY A 52 -0.47 -0.11 -6.33
C GLY A 52 -1.93 -0.44 -6.64
N ILE A 53 -2.63 -1.14 -5.74
CA ILE A 53 -4.07 -1.38 -5.86
C ILE A 53 -4.85 -0.07 -5.70
N ALA A 54 -4.50 0.77 -4.71
CA ALA A 54 -5.17 2.03 -4.46
C ALA A 54 -5.01 3.00 -5.65
N GLU A 55 -3.79 3.14 -6.19
CA GLU A 55 -3.53 3.92 -7.40
C GLU A 55 -4.29 3.36 -8.60
N GLY A 56 -4.29 2.03 -8.79
CA GLY A 56 -5.00 1.37 -9.87
C GLY A 56 -6.52 1.61 -9.81
N ILE A 57 -7.13 1.53 -8.63
CA ILE A 57 -8.56 1.82 -8.43
C ILE A 57 -8.86 3.29 -8.74
N THR A 58 -8.00 4.21 -8.30
CA THR A 58 -8.15 5.64 -8.53
C THR A 58 -8.07 5.97 -10.01
N GLN A 59 -7.04 5.48 -10.70
CA GLN A 59 -6.86 5.66 -12.14
C GLN A 59 -7.99 5.01 -12.94
N GLY A 60 -8.42 3.80 -12.55
CA GLY A 60 -9.54 3.11 -13.17
C GLY A 60 -10.84 3.93 -13.07
N THR A 61 -11.12 4.48 -11.88
CA THR A 61 -12.30 5.33 -11.65
C THR A 61 -12.24 6.61 -12.49
N ALA A 62 -11.08 7.25 -12.60
CA ALA A 62 -10.88 8.41 -13.45
C ALA A 62 -11.13 8.09 -14.93
N ASN A 63 -10.62 6.95 -15.41
CA ASN A 63 -10.84 6.51 -16.79
C ASN A 63 -12.32 6.19 -17.06
N SER A 64 -13.01 5.51 -16.14
CA SER A 64 -14.45 5.25 -16.25
C SER A 64 -15.26 6.54 -16.25
N LEU A 65 -14.88 7.54 -15.44
CA LEU A 65 -15.52 8.86 -15.46
C LEU A 65 -15.40 9.51 -16.84
N ILE A 66 -14.22 9.48 -17.44
CA ILE A 66 -13.99 10.03 -18.79
C ILE A 66 -14.87 9.32 -19.83
N GLU A 67 -14.96 8.00 -19.75
CA GLU A 67 -15.81 7.20 -20.65
C GLU A 67 -17.29 7.58 -20.51
N VAL A 68 -17.79 7.78 -19.28
CA VAL A 68 -19.15 8.26 -19.05
C VAL A 68 -19.36 9.66 -19.62
N LEU A 69 -18.39 10.55 -19.48
CA LEU A 69 -18.48 11.92 -20.02
C LEU A 69 -18.44 11.94 -21.56
N ALA A 70 -17.79 10.97 -22.19
CA ALA A 70 -17.75 10.84 -23.64
C ALA A 70 -19.14 10.59 -24.27
N LYS A 71 -20.14 10.17 -23.48
CA LYS A 71 -21.54 10.07 -23.95
C LYS A 71 -22.12 11.42 -24.39
N PHE A 72 -21.59 12.52 -23.88
CA PHE A 72 -22.01 13.89 -24.21
C PHE A 72 -21.28 14.47 -25.44
N GLY A 73 -20.33 13.73 -26.02
CA GLY A 73 -19.49 14.18 -27.12
C GLY A 73 -18.00 14.19 -26.76
N GLU A 74 -17.22 14.99 -27.49
CA GLU A 74 -15.78 15.11 -27.26
C GLU A 74 -15.52 15.82 -25.92
N VAL A 75 -14.76 15.16 -25.03
CA VAL A 75 -14.42 15.70 -23.72
C VAL A 75 -13.23 16.64 -23.87
N PRO A 76 -13.34 17.93 -23.49
CA PRO A 76 -12.24 18.88 -23.57
C PRO A 76 -11.01 18.44 -22.77
N ASP A 77 -9.81 18.67 -23.31
CA ASP A 77 -8.54 18.30 -22.68
C ASP A 77 -8.37 18.83 -21.26
N GLY A 78 -8.87 20.05 -20.98
CA GLY A 78 -8.83 20.62 -19.65
C GLY A 78 -9.62 19.82 -18.60
N ILE A 79 -10.69 19.16 -19.02
CA ILE A 79 -11.47 18.26 -18.15
C ILE A 79 -10.74 16.93 -17.99
N LEU A 80 -10.20 16.37 -19.08
CA LEU A 80 -9.42 15.13 -19.06
C LEU A 80 -8.25 15.24 -18.07
N GLN A 81 -7.44 16.30 -18.18
CA GLN A 81 -6.32 16.55 -17.28
C GLN A 81 -6.77 16.71 -15.82
N LYS A 82 -7.88 17.42 -15.57
CA LYS A 82 -8.39 17.62 -14.21
C LYS A 82 -8.85 16.31 -13.57
N VAL A 83 -9.52 15.45 -14.34
CA VAL A 83 -9.99 14.14 -13.87
C VAL A 83 -8.80 13.20 -13.64
N GLN A 84 -7.84 13.12 -14.56
CA GLN A 84 -6.66 12.28 -14.42
C GLN A 84 -5.71 12.73 -13.30
N SER A 85 -5.66 14.03 -13.00
CA SER A 85 -4.81 14.56 -11.92
C SER A 85 -5.44 14.38 -10.53
N GLN A 86 -6.71 13.99 -10.43
CA GLN A 86 -7.38 13.81 -9.16
C GLN A 86 -6.94 12.50 -8.49
N LYS A 87 -6.33 12.62 -7.31
CA LYS A 87 -5.87 11.46 -6.51
C LYS A 87 -6.87 11.00 -5.46
N ASN A 88 -7.86 11.83 -5.14
CA ASN A 88 -8.87 11.47 -4.14
C ASN A 88 -10.01 10.66 -4.79
N LEU A 89 -10.09 9.37 -4.41
CA LEU A 89 -11.11 8.45 -4.90
C LEU A 89 -12.54 8.89 -4.56
N GLU A 90 -12.78 9.47 -3.38
CA GLU A 90 -14.13 9.91 -2.97
C GLU A 90 -14.63 11.04 -3.88
N ILE A 91 -13.75 12.00 -4.20
CA ILE A 91 -14.07 13.09 -5.11
C ILE A 91 -14.37 12.56 -6.51
N LEU A 92 -13.57 11.60 -7.01
CA LEU A 92 -13.82 10.96 -8.30
C LEU A 92 -15.15 10.20 -8.32
N GLN A 93 -15.48 9.46 -7.25
CA GLN A 93 -16.74 8.74 -7.16
C GLN A 93 -17.95 9.69 -7.14
N ASP A 94 -17.84 10.83 -6.47
CA ASP A 94 -18.93 11.81 -6.45
C ASP A 94 -19.07 12.53 -7.79
N TRP A 95 -17.95 12.85 -8.45
CA TRP A 95 -17.96 13.34 -9.83
C TRP A 95 -18.59 12.32 -10.79
N PHE A 96 -18.32 11.04 -10.59
CA PHE A 96 -18.91 9.93 -11.36
C PHE A 96 -20.43 9.82 -11.15
N LYS A 97 -20.91 9.84 -9.91
CA LYS A 97 -22.35 9.85 -9.62
C LYS A 97 -23.06 11.05 -10.26
N LYS A 98 -22.40 12.21 -10.30
CA LYS A 98 -22.94 13.40 -10.96
C LYS A 98 -22.92 13.28 -12.49
N ALA A 99 -21.89 12.69 -13.07
CA ALA A 99 -21.80 12.46 -14.52
C ALA A 99 -22.91 11.51 -15.02
N ILE A 100 -23.28 10.51 -14.22
CA ILE A 100 -24.40 9.63 -14.53
C ILE A 100 -25.72 10.41 -14.60
N LYS A 101 -25.95 11.31 -13.64
CA LYS A 101 -27.20 12.08 -13.50
C LYS A 101 -27.32 13.27 -14.45
N ALA A 102 -26.19 13.81 -14.91
CA ALA A 102 -26.18 14.96 -15.79
C ALA A 102 -26.75 14.62 -17.19
N GLU A 103 -27.41 15.59 -17.79
CA GLU A 103 -27.93 15.52 -19.15
C GLU A 103 -26.99 16.19 -20.16
N SER A 104 -26.10 17.07 -19.71
CA SER A 104 -25.05 17.67 -20.53
C SER A 104 -23.70 17.81 -19.81
N LEU A 105 -22.65 18.07 -20.60
CA LEU A 105 -21.32 18.31 -20.08
C LEU A 105 -21.25 19.63 -19.28
N GLU A 106 -21.95 20.69 -19.71
CA GLU A 106 -22.00 21.97 -19.00
C GLU A 106 -22.68 21.84 -17.64
N GLU A 107 -23.78 21.10 -17.58
CA GLU A 107 -24.50 20.82 -16.33
C GLU A 107 -23.59 20.09 -15.34
N TRP A 108 -22.88 19.06 -15.82
CA TRP A 108 -21.92 18.35 -15.01
C TRP A 108 -20.80 19.27 -14.49
N VAL A 109 -20.18 20.08 -15.37
CA VAL A 109 -19.12 21.02 -14.99
C VAL A 109 -19.60 22.02 -13.94
N LYS A 110 -20.85 22.48 -14.03
CA LYS A 110 -21.45 23.36 -13.01
C LYS A 110 -21.60 22.64 -11.67
N SER A 111 -22.11 21.41 -11.69
CA SER A 111 -22.35 20.60 -10.49
C SER A 111 -21.09 20.25 -9.69
N ILE A 112 -19.93 20.15 -10.37
CA ILE A 112 -18.63 19.93 -9.71
C ILE A 112 -18.03 21.24 -9.16
N LYS A 113 -18.28 22.38 -9.80
CA LYS A 113 -17.82 23.70 -9.32
C LYS A 113 -18.51 24.09 -8.02
N GLU A 114 -19.82 23.85 -7.92
CA GLU A 114 -20.61 24.06 -6.71
C GLU A 114 -20.07 23.21 -5.54
N LEU A 115 -19.74 21.95 -5.80
CA LEU A 115 -19.08 21.05 -4.84
C LEU A 115 -17.71 21.56 -4.37
N THR A 116 -16.94 22.17 -5.27
CA THR A 116 -15.60 22.68 -4.92
C THR A 116 -15.70 23.90 -4.01
N GLN A 117 -16.78 24.69 -4.11
CA GLN A 117 -17.03 25.86 -3.24
C GLN A 117 -17.54 25.46 -1.84
N GLU A 118 -18.36 24.43 -1.73
CA GLU A 118 -18.85 23.92 -0.44
C GLU A 118 -17.74 23.31 0.43
N GLN A 119 -16.70 22.73 -0.18
CA GLN A 119 -15.58 22.15 0.57
C GLN A 119 -14.52 23.16 1.03
N THR A 120 -14.50 24.39 0.49
CA THR A 120 -13.67 25.50 1.00
C THR A 120 -14.29 26.28 2.16
N ASN A 121 -15.59 26.09 2.43
CA ASN A 121 -16.35 26.81 3.47
C ASN A 121 -16.60 25.98 4.74
N LYS A 122 -15.89 24.87 4.92
CA LYS A 122 -15.88 24.03 6.12
C LYS A 122 -14.46 23.93 6.67
#